data_AF-A0AAV3IVF5-F1
#
_entry.id   AF-A0AAV3IVF5-F1
#
_cell.length_a   1.000
_cell.length_b   1.000
_cell.length_c   1.000
_cell.angle_alpha   90.00
_cell.angle_beta   90.00
_cell.angle_gamma   90.00
#
_symmetry.space_group_name_H-M   'P 1'
#
loop_
_entity.id
_entity.type
_entity.pdbx_description
1 polymer ?
#
loop_
_entity_poly.entity_id
_entity_poly.type
_entity_poly.pdbx_seq_one_letter_code
_entity_poly.pdbx_strand_id
1 'polypeptide(L)'
;MQRIIKGIILIISFLLVFTGIYYAKVRYFGPGTLVKQKSVHYSDVPTVFIHGYEGNSFSFGPLLRRLERENVAKREMTIVVQGDGKLTIEGKLKNTNDNPTIMVLFAKDVTDEITQSEWIDKVMRYLYQQKVFRVNLVSHSMGGVSSLRYLLEYAGDRTPITERFVAISAPFNDLEIAEDTEEIFAYKLTEKGPIGKTPIYQYFDQAMGRLPKEIRVLDVAGDLKDGTESDGSVSTHSAFALRLLFLEHAKSYQEFIVKGKSGEHSAITKSAELEKKLIEFIWKKAV
;
A
#
# COMPACT_ATOMS: atom_id res chain seq x y z
N MET A 1 -42.39 6.38 27.60
CA MET A 1 -41.24 5.43 27.55
C MET A 1 -41.29 4.47 26.37
N GLN A 2 -42.32 3.63 26.19
CA GLN A 2 -42.33 2.60 25.14
C GLN A 2 -42.12 3.10 23.69
N ARG A 3 -42.67 4.27 23.33
CA ARG A 3 -42.46 4.86 21.98
C ARG A 3 -41.02 5.33 21.74
N ILE A 4 -40.36 5.83 22.79
CA ILE A 4 -38.96 6.27 22.74
C ILE A 4 -38.03 5.04 22.61
N ILE A 5 -38.30 3.98 23.37
CA ILE A 5 -37.55 2.71 23.30
C ILE A 5 -37.69 2.07 21.91
N LYS A 6 -38.89 2.02 21.32
CA LYS A 6 -39.10 1.53 19.95
C LYS A 6 -38.34 2.36 18.91
N GLY A 7 -38.31 3.69 19.07
CA GLY A 7 -37.53 4.58 18.19
C GLY A 7 -36.03 4.33 18.26
N ILE A 8 -35.48 4.13 19.46
CA ILE A 8 -34.05 3.82 19.66
C ILE A 8 -33.69 2.46 19.04
N ILE A 9 -34.50 1.43 19.23
CA ILE A 9 -34.28 0.09 18.63
C ILE A 9 -34.26 0.18 17.10
N LEU A 10 -35.14 1.00 16.51
CA LEU A 10 -35.22 1.17 15.05
C LEU A 10 -33.98 1.88 14.50
N ILE A 11 -33.47 2.90 15.19
CA ILE A 11 -32.23 3.60 14.84
C ILE A 11 -31.02 2.67 14.95
N ILE A 12 -30.92 1.90 16.03
CA ILE A 12 -29.82 0.93 16.22
C ILE A 12 -29.86 -0.15 15.13
N SER A 13 -31.04 -0.70 14.83
CA SER A 13 -31.21 -1.71 13.78
C SER A 13 -30.83 -1.15 12.41
N PHE A 14 -31.21 0.09 12.12
CA PHE A 14 -30.83 0.77 10.88
C PHE A 14 -29.31 0.99 10.79
N LEU A 15 -28.69 1.47 11.87
CA LEU A 15 -27.23 1.61 11.96
C LEU A 15 -26.51 0.27 11.76
N LEU A 16 -27.00 -0.81 12.36
CA LEU A 16 -26.44 -2.15 12.21
C LEU A 16 -26.53 -2.65 10.75
N VAL A 17 -27.66 -2.43 10.07
CA VAL A 17 -27.82 -2.79 8.66
C VAL A 17 -26.86 -1.99 7.76
N PHE A 18 -26.75 -0.67 7.96
CA PHE A 18 -25.83 0.16 7.18
C PHE A 18 -24.36 -0.22 7.44
N THR A 19 -24.02 -0.49 8.70
CA THR A 19 -22.68 -0.98 9.07
C THR A 19 -22.40 -2.34 8.45
N GLY A 20 -23.38 -3.25 8.43
CA GLY A 20 -23.28 -4.56 7.80
C GLY A 20 -23.08 -4.49 6.29
N ILE A 21 -23.84 -3.62 5.59
CA ILE A 21 -23.68 -3.40 4.14
C ILE A 21 -22.33 -2.75 3.83
N TYR A 22 -21.90 -1.77 4.63
CA TYR A 22 -20.58 -1.15 4.49
C TYR A 22 -19.47 -2.20 4.68
N TYR A 23 -19.56 -2.99 5.76
CA TYR A 23 -18.62 -4.07 6.07
C TYR A 23 -18.55 -5.10 4.93
N ALA A 24 -19.70 -5.51 4.39
CA ALA A 24 -19.76 -6.41 3.25
C ALA A 24 -19.12 -5.82 1.99
N LYS A 25 -19.32 -4.52 1.69
CA LYS A 25 -18.68 -3.86 0.55
C LYS A 25 -17.16 -3.67 0.72
N VAL A 26 -16.68 -3.56 1.96
CA VAL A 26 -15.23 -3.54 2.25
C VAL A 26 -14.64 -4.91 2.03
N ARG A 27 -15.29 -5.91 2.60
CA ARG A 27 -14.79 -7.27 2.72
C ARG A 27 -14.91 -8.07 1.43
N TYR A 28 -16.02 -7.94 0.71
CA TYR A 28 -16.33 -8.71 -0.49
C TYR A 28 -16.07 -7.90 -1.76
N PHE A 29 -15.62 -8.60 -2.80
CA PHE A 29 -15.39 -8.06 -4.12
C PHE A 29 -16.71 -7.65 -4.81
N GLY A 30 -16.71 -6.48 -5.47
CA GLY A 30 -17.90 -5.93 -6.12
C GLY A 30 -17.55 -4.70 -6.97
N PRO A 31 -17.29 -4.86 -8.28
CA PRO A 31 -16.88 -3.76 -9.15
C PRO A 31 -18.09 -2.88 -9.50
N GLY A 32 -17.95 -1.58 -9.27
CA GLY A 32 -18.90 -0.56 -9.67
C GLY A 32 -18.73 -0.09 -11.11
N THR A 33 -19.42 0.99 -11.45
CA THR A 33 -19.29 1.72 -12.72
C THR A 33 -18.28 2.86 -12.56
N LEU A 34 -17.44 3.07 -13.57
CA LEU A 34 -16.49 4.18 -13.63
C LEU A 34 -16.81 5.08 -14.82
N VAL A 35 -16.86 6.40 -14.59
CA VAL A 35 -17.06 7.42 -15.63
C VAL A 35 -15.77 8.23 -15.81
N LYS A 36 -15.17 8.16 -17.01
CA LYS A 36 -13.86 8.75 -17.28
C LYS A 36 -13.87 10.28 -17.15
N GLN A 37 -12.86 10.82 -16.47
CA GLN A 37 -12.65 12.26 -16.26
C GLN A 37 -11.47 12.79 -17.06
N LYS A 38 -11.49 14.08 -17.42
CA LYS A 38 -10.42 14.70 -18.24
C LYS A 38 -9.07 14.81 -17.51
N SER A 39 -9.09 15.00 -16.19
CA SER A 39 -7.90 15.19 -15.35
C SER A 39 -7.16 13.89 -15.01
N VAL A 40 -7.80 12.74 -15.25
CA VAL A 40 -7.29 11.41 -14.93
C VAL A 40 -6.77 10.74 -16.20
N HIS A 41 -5.55 10.23 -16.12
CA HIS A 41 -4.98 9.32 -17.11
C HIS A 41 -5.49 7.91 -16.83
N TYR A 42 -6.21 7.34 -17.79
CA TYR A 42 -6.71 5.97 -17.71
C TYR A 42 -5.88 5.04 -18.58
N SER A 43 -5.55 3.87 -18.03
CA SER A 43 -4.80 2.82 -18.71
C SER A 43 -5.25 1.44 -18.25
N ASP A 44 -4.75 0.41 -18.93
CA ASP A 44 -4.87 -0.99 -18.52
C ASP A 44 -3.76 -1.42 -17.53
N VAL A 45 -2.87 -0.52 -17.09
CA VAL A 45 -1.81 -0.84 -16.12
C VAL A 45 -2.43 -0.95 -14.72
N PRO A 46 -2.52 -2.15 -14.13
CA PRO A 46 -3.12 -2.28 -12.81
C PRO A 46 -2.23 -1.70 -11.71
N THR A 47 -2.86 -1.27 -10.63
CA THR A 47 -2.19 -0.90 -9.40
C THR A 47 -2.45 -1.96 -8.34
N VAL A 48 -1.38 -2.62 -7.89
CA VAL A 48 -1.41 -3.69 -6.89
C VAL A 48 -1.23 -3.07 -5.52
N PHE A 49 -2.14 -3.39 -4.58
CA PHE A 49 -2.14 -2.89 -3.22
C PHE A 49 -1.77 -4.00 -2.23
N ILE A 50 -0.69 -3.82 -1.47
CA ILE A 50 -0.16 -4.78 -0.48
C ILE A 50 -0.25 -4.20 0.94
N HIS A 51 -1.04 -4.80 1.82
CA HIS A 51 -1.16 -4.34 3.21
C HIS A 51 0.07 -4.68 4.07
N GLY A 52 0.15 -4.08 5.27
CA GLY A 52 1.19 -4.37 6.28
C GLY A 52 0.87 -5.56 7.17
N TYR A 53 1.67 -5.75 8.23
CA TYR A 53 1.48 -6.78 9.26
C TYR A 53 0.04 -6.78 9.81
N GLU A 54 -0.55 -7.97 9.99
CA GLU A 54 -1.96 -8.20 10.36
C GLU A 54 -3.03 -7.45 9.55
N GLY A 55 -2.61 -6.84 8.44
CA GLY A 55 -3.48 -6.11 7.55
C GLY A 55 -4.51 -7.04 6.92
N ASN A 56 -5.59 -6.43 6.47
CA ASN A 56 -6.70 -7.14 5.84
C ASN A 56 -7.42 -6.17 4.90
N SER A 57 -8.62 -6.54 4.43
CA SER A 57 -9.40 -5.69 3.53
C SER A 57 -9.73 -4.30 4.11
N PHE A 58 -9.63 -4.08 5.43
CA PHE A 58 -9.80 -2.76 6.04
C PHE A 58 -8.60 -1.83 5.86
N SER A 59 -7.41 -2.34 5.53
CA SER A 59 -6.21 -1.54 5.32
C SER A 59 -6.34 -0.65 4.08
N PHE A 60 -6.67 -1.23 2.92
CA PHE A 60 -6.83 -0.48 1.66
C PHE A 60 -8.26 -0.42 1.12
N GLY A 61 -9.17 -1.29 1.57
CA GLY A 61 -10.54 -1.32 1.04
C GLY A 61 -11.25 0.04 1.08
N PRO A 62 -11.17 0.84 2.17
CA PRO A 62 -11.71 2.19 2.19
C PRO A 62 -11.14 3.11 1.11
N LEU A 63 -9.81 3.11 0.91
CA LEU A 63 -9.15 3.90 -0.14
C LEU A 63 -9.62 3.47 -1.53
N LEU A 64 -9.61 2.17 -1.82
CA LEU A 64 -10.04 1.63 -3.12
C LEU A 64 -11.49 2.01 -3.44
N ARG A 65 -12.38 1.99 -2.45
CA ARG A 65 -13.76 2.44 -2.64
C ARG A 65 -13.86 3.94 -2.91
N ARG A 66 -13.02 4.78 -2.31
CA ARG A 66 -13.02 6.22 -2.58
C ARG A 66 -12.51 6.51 -3.99
N LEU A 67 -11.38 5.91 -4.40
CA LEU A 67 -10.87 5.98 -5.77
C LEU A 67 -11.92 5.58 -6.82
N GLU A 68 -12.69 4.54 -6.54
CA GLU A 68 -13.78 4.10 -7.42
C GLU A 68 -14.96 5.07 -7.44
N ARG A 69 -15.41 5.57 -6.28
CA ARG A 69 -16.48 6.57 -6.19
C ARG A 69 -16.10 7.89 -6.85
N GLU A 70 -14.81 8.23 -6.81
CA GLU A 70 -14.24 9.42 -7.46
C GLU A 70 -13.87 9.14 -8.93
N ASN A 71 -14.22 7.99 -9.49
CA ASN A 71 -13.95 7.55 -10.86
C ASN A 71 -12.47 7.61 -11.27
N VAL A 72 -11.53 7.48 -10.34
CA VAL A 72 -10.09 7.50 -10.65
C VAL A 72 -9.61 6.12 -11.10
N ALA A 73 -10.02 5.09 -10.38
CA ALA A 73 -9.55 3.72 -10.54
C ALA A 73 -10.63 2.72 -10.12
N LYS A 74 -10.60 1.51 -10.66
CA LYS A 74 -11.66 0.52 -10.46
C LYS A 74 -11.14 -0.76 -9.85
N ARG A 75 -11.72 -1.23 -8.75
CA ARG A 75 -11.32 -2.52 -8.15
C ARG A 75 -11.83 -3.67 -9.00
N GLU A 76 -10.91 -4.42 -9.62
CA GLU A 76 -11.24 -5.49 -10.56
C GLU A 76 -10.81 -6.89 -10.09
N MET A 77 -9.94 -6.96 -9.08
CA MET A 77 -9.47 -8.23 -8.54
C MET A 77 -9.09 -8.12 -7.06
N THR A 78 -9.30 -9.21 -6.32
CA THR A 78 -8.69 -9.47 -5.02
C THR A 78 -7.94 -10.79 -5.12
N ILE A 79 -6.69 -10.84 -4.66
CA ILE A 79 -5.89 -12.07 -4.59
C ILE A 79 -5.57 -12.32 -3.12
N VAL A 80 -5.98 -13.48 -2.61
CA VAL A 80 -5.67 -13.93 -1.25
C VAL A 80 -4.59 -15.00 -1.33
N VAL A 81 -3.44 -14.76 -0.72
CA VAL A 81 -2.37 -15.75 -0.57
C VAL A 81 -2.60 -16.52 0.72
N GLN A 82 -2.82 -17.83 0.63
CA GLN A 82 -3.01 -18.72 1.76
C GLN A 82 -1.67 -19.00 2.48
N GLY A 83 -1.71 -19.58 3.68
CA GLY A 83 -0.50 -19.88 4.47
C GLY A 83 0.50 -20.84 3.79
N ASP A 84 0.04 -21.67 2.86
CA ASP A 84 0.88 -22.53 2.00
C ASP A 84 1.37 -21.81 0.72
N GLY A 85 1.03 -20.53 0.56
CA GLY A 85 1.31 -19.72 -0.60
C GLY A 85 0.39 -19.96 -1.80
N LYS A 86 -0.70 -20.73 -1.67
CA LYS A 86 -1.70 -20.91 -2.72
C LYS A 86 -2.48 -19.61 -2.94
N LEU A 87 -2.77 -19.28 -4.20
CA LEU A 87 -3.55 -18.10 -4.55
C LEU A 87 -5.04 -18.44 -4.69
N THR A 88 -5.89 -17.67 -3.99
CA THR A 88 -7.34 -17.61 -4.22
C THR A 88 -7.67 -16.29 -4.88
N ILE A 89 -8.31 -16.32 -6.04
CA ILE A 89 -8.58 -15.13 -6.86
C ILE A 89 -10.08 -14.85 -6.90
N GLU A 90 -10.46 -13.62 -6.59
CA GLU A 90 -11.80 -13.09 -6.78
C GLU A 90 -11.76 -11.97 -7.83
N GLY A 91 -12.67 -12.02 -8.81
CA GLY A 91 -12.71 -11.05 -9.89
C GLY A 91 -11.79 -11.40 -11.08
N LYS A 92 -11.70 -10.48 -12.04
CA LYS A 92 -10.88 -10.59 -13.25
C LYS A 92 -10.62 -9.21 -13.84
N LEU A 93 -9.44 -9.02 -14.43
CA LEU A 93 -9.11 -7.80 -15.17
C LEU A 93 -9.91 -7.76 -16.47
N LYS A 94 -10.54 -6.64 -16.77
CA LYS A 94 -11.42 -6.46 -17.94
C LYS A 94 -10.76 -5.74 -19.11
N ASN A 95 -9.60 -5.13 -18.91
CA ASN A 95 -8.86 -4.36 -19.92
C ASN A 95 -9.72 -3.28 -20.60
N THR A 96 -10.52 -2.55 -19.81
CA THR A 96 -11.41 -1.47 -20.28
C THR A 96 -10.78 -0.07 -20.18
N ASN A 97 -9.47 -0.01 -19.88
CA ASN A 97 -8.74 1.21 -19.55
C ASN A 97 -9.43 1.97 -18.42
N ASP A 98 -9.64 1.32 -17.28
CA ASP A 98 -10.33 1.86 -16.10
C ASP A 98 -9.40 2.01 -14.88
N ASN A 99 -8.06 1.98 -15.10
CA ASN A 99 -7.06 1.95 -14.03
C ASN A 99 -7.37 0.82 -13.03
N PRO A 100 -7.26 -0.45 -13.43
CA PRO A 100 -7.65 -1.56 -12.57
C PRO A 100 -6.84 -1.55 -11.26
N THR A 101 -7.50 -1.79 -10.13
CA THR A 101 -6.83 -2.01 -8.85
C THR A 101 -6.98 -3.46 -8.43
N ILE A 102 -5.88 -4.01 -7.90
CA ILE A 102 -5.78 -5.38 -7.40
C ILE A 102 -5.45 -5.28 -5.92
N MET A 103 -6.29 -5.83 -5.06
CA MET A 103 -6.01 -5.91 -3.63
C MET A 103 -5.39 -7.27 -3.32
N VAL A 104 -4.19 -7.30 -2.76
CA VAL A 104 -3.55 -8.53 -2.29
C VAL A 104 -3.73 -8.63 -0.79
N LEU A 105 -4.19 -9.79 -0.33
CA LEU A 105 -4.35 -10.12 1.08
C LEU A 105 -3.51 -11.34 1.43
N PHE A 106 -2.83 -11.31 2.57
CA PHE A 106 -2.09 -12.44 3.12
C PHE A 106 -2.94 -13.14 4.18
N ALA A 107 -2.88 -14.47 4.24
CA ALA A 107 -3.46 -15.23 5.34
C ALA A 107 -2.76 -14.89 6.65
N LYS A 108 -3.51 -14.89 7.75
CA LYS A 108 -3.10 -14.31 9.04
C LYS A 108 -1.88 -14.95 9.71
N ASP A 109 -1.52 -16.17 9.32
CA ASP A 109 -0.53 -16.98 10.05
C ASP A 109 0.91 -16.79 9.56
N VAL A 110 1.17 -15.80 8.70
CA VAL A 110 2.52 -15.52 8.16
C VAL A 110 2.83 -14.04 8.28
N THR A 111 3.92 -13.78 8.98
CA THR A 111 4.19 -12.48 9.59
C THR A 111 5.53 -11.87 9.20
N ASP A 112 6.43 -12.61 8.56
CA ASP A 112 7.75 -12.09 8.21
C ASP A 112 7.78 -11.50 6.78
N GLU A 113 8.69 -10.55 6.56
CA GLU A 113 8.80 -9.82 5.30
C GLU A 113 9.38 -10.68 4.18
N ILE A 114 10.21 -11.68 4.52
CA ILE A 114 10.85 -12.58 3.56
C ILE A 114 9.78 -13.45 2.90
N THR A 115 8.97 -14.16 3.68
CA THR A 115 7.88 -15.00 3.16
C THR A 115 6.86 -14.14 2.39
N GLN A 116 6.54 -12.94 2.88
CA GLN A 116 5.68 -12.03 2.13
C GLN A 116 6.28 -11.61 0.78
N SER A 117 7.60 -11.42 0.68
CA SER A 117 8.24 -11.09 -0.59
C SER A 117 8.17 -12.23 -1.61
N GLU A 118 8.30 -13.49 -1.17
CA GLU A 118 8.09 -14.68 -2.01
C GLU A 118 6.62 -14.80 -2.46
N TRP A 119 5.69 -14.41 -1.60
CA TRP A 119 4.27 -14.40 -1.92
C TRP A 119 3.90 -13.30 -2.93
N ILE A 120 4.52 -12.13 -2.81
CA ILE A 120 4.42 -11.07 -3.82
C ILE A 120 4.96 -11.59 -5.16
N ASP A 121 6.08 -12.32 -5.18
CA ASP A 121 6.57 -12.97 -6.40
C ASP A 121 5.54 -13.93 -7.02
N LYS A 122 4.91 -14.79 -6.21
CA LYS A 122 3.84 -15.69 -6.69
C LYS A 122 2.68 -14.90 -7.32
N VAL A 123 2.24 -13.82 -6.67
CA VAL A 123 1.18 -12.94 -7.20
C VAL A 123 1.61 -12.32 -8.52
N MET A 124 2.83 -11.77 -8.59
CA MET A 124 3.33 -11.10 -9.78
C MET A 124 3.51 -12.07 -10.96
N ARG A 125 4.03 -13.28 -10.72
CA ARG A 125 4.08 -14.35 -11.74
C ARG A 125 2.69 -14.75 -12.23
N TYR A 126 1.71 -14.85 -11.34
CA TYR A 126 0.33 -15.10 -11.73
C TYR A 126 -0.19 -13.98 -12.65
N LEU A 127 0.02 -12.71 -12.28
CA LEU A 127 -0.38 -11.57 -13.12
C LEU A 127 0.31 -11.60 -14.49
N TYR A 128 1.60 -11.93 -14.54
CA TYR A 128 2.33 -12.09 -15.79
C TYR A 128 1.75 -13.20 -16.68
N GLN A 129 1.35 -14.34 -16.09
CA GLN A 129 0.64 -15.40 -16.82
C GLN A 129 -0.72 -14.94 -17.34
N GLN A 130 -1.40 -14.04 -16.62
CA GLN A 130 -2.63 -13.37 -17.08
C GLN A 130 -2.36 -12.24 -18.10
N LYS A 131 -1.16 -12.16 -18.66
CA LYS A 131 -0.74 -11.15 -19.67
C LYS A 131 -0.70 -9.71 -19.14
N VAL A 132 -0.54 -9.54 -17.83
CA VAL A 132 -0.21 -8.25 -17.23
C VAL A 132 1.31 -8.08 -17.29
N PHE A 133 1.79 -7.15 -18.11
CA PHE A 133 3.23 -6.94 -18.30
C PHE A 133 3.79 -5.72 -17.56
N ARG A 134 2.91 -4.86 -17.04
CA ARG A 134 3.28 -3.65 -16.31
C ARG A 134 2.34 -3.48 -15.13
N VAL A 135 2.85 -2.99 -14.01
CA VAL A 135 2.08 -2.71 -12.79
C VAL A 135 2.55 -1.42 -12.14
N ASN A 136 1.70 -0.80 -11.33
CA ASN A 136 2.14 0.05 -10.23
C ASN A 136 1.98 -0.73 -8.91
N LEU A 137 2.81 -0.45 -7.92
CA LEU A 137 2.80 -1.11 -6.62
C LEU A 137 2.60 -0.07 -5.51
N VAL A 138 1.58 -0.26 -4.67
CA VAL A 138 1.29 0.58 -3.50
C VAL A 138 1.26 -0.32 -2.28
N SER A 139 1.98 0.04 -1.26
CA SER A 139 2.22 -0.84 -0.12
C SER A 139 2.28 -0.06 1.19
N HIS A 140 1.85 -0.70 2.28
CA HIS A 140 1.79 -0.09 3.60
C HIS A 140 2.64 -0.86 4.61
N SER A 141 3.37 -0.13 5.47
CA SER A 141 4.14 -0.68 6.59
C SER A 141 5.04 -1.82 6.13
N MET A 142 5.00 -2.98 6.79
CA MET A 142 5.74 -4.18 6.40
C MET A 142 5.54 -4.59 4.94
N GLY A 143 4.35 -4.37 4.36
CA GLY A 143 4.10 -4.64 2.95
C GLY A 143 5.00 -3.84 2.02
N GLY A 144 5.47 -2.66 2.43
CA GLY A 144 6.45 -1.86 1.70
C GLY A 144 7.87 -2.43 1.76
N VAL A 145 8.25 -2.95 2.92
CA VAL A 145 9.52 -3.66 3.12
C VAL A 145 9.52 -4.96 2.28
N SER A 146 8.47 -5.77 2.37
CA SER A 146 8.29 -6.99 1.58
C SER A 146 8.24 -6.70 0.07
N SER A 147 7.58 -5.61 -0.34
CA SER A 147 7.50 -5.18 -1.74
C SER A 147 8.84 -4.76 -2.30
N LEU A 148 9.64 -4.01 -1.53
CA LEU A 148 10.99 -3.63 -1.94
C LEU A 148 11.90 -4.86 -2.02
N ARG A 149 11.83 -5.76 -1.03
CA ARG A 149 12.56 -7.04 -1.10
C ARG A 149 12.19 -7.83 -2.35
N TYR A 150 10.91 -7.91 -2.70
CA TYR A 150 10.45 -8.52 -3.95
C TYR A 150 11.09 -7.90 -5.19
N LEU A 151 11.12 -6.56 -5.28
CA LEU A 151 11.71 -5.84 -6.40
C LEU A 151 13.21 -6.12 -6.56
N LEU A 152 13.91 -6.40 -5.46
CA LEU A 152 15.35 -6.62 -5.45
C LEU A 152 15.76 -8.08 -5.63
N GLU A 153 14.93 -9.03 -5.20
CA GLU A 153 15.26 -10.48 -5.25
C GLU A 153 14.58 -11.23 -6.38
N TYR A 154 13.31 -10.94 -6.67
CA TYR A 154 12.46 -11.82 -7.48
C TYR A 154 11.98 -11.19 -8.79
N ALA A 155 11.88 -9.86 -8.86
CA ALA A 155 11.45 -9.17 -10.08
C ALA A 155 12.41 -9.46 -11.25
N GLY A 156 11.85 -9.84 -12.40
CA GLY A 156 12.59 -10.20 -13.61
C GLY A 156 11.68 -10.55 -14.79
N ASP A 157 12.21 -11.32 -15.76
CA ASP A 157 11.59 -11.54 -17.08
C ASP A 157 10.20 -12.20 -17.05
N ARG A 158 9.84 -12.88 -15.94
CA ARG A 158 8.56 -13.59 -15.76
C ARG A 158 7.63 -12.92 -14.76
N THR A 159 7.86 -11.64 -14.50
CA THR A 159 7.03 -10.79 -13.65
C THR A 159 6.71 -9.49 -14.39
N PRO A 160 5.60 -8.80 -14.07
CA PRO A 160 5.30 -7.51 -14.66
C PRO A 160 6.34 -6.48 -14.24
N ILE A 161 6.68 -5.56 -15.14
CA ILE A 161 7.56 -4.44 -14.83
C ILE A 161 6.82 -3.46 -13.90
N THR A 162 7.39 -3.18 -12.73
CA THR A 162 6.87 -2.15 -11.83
C THR A 162 7.29 -0.76 -12.31
N GLU A 163 6.32 0.05 -12.76
CA GLU A 163 6.58 1.42 -13.23
C GLU A 163 6.71 2.43 -12.09
N ARG A 164 5.87 2.25 -11.07
CA ARG A 164 5.78 3.13 -9.91
C ARG A 164 5.68 2.28 -8.66
N PHE A 165 6.47 2.64 -7.66
CA PHE A 165 6.42 2.05 -6.34
C PHE A 165 6.07 3.13 -5.32
N VAL A 166 5.07 2.85 -4.50
CA VAL A 166 4.68 3.68 -3.37
C VAL A 166 4.83 2.89 -2.08
N ALA A 167 5.73 3.35 -1.23
CA ALA A 167 5.90 2.86 0.14
C ALA A 167 5.20 3.84 1.10
N ILE A 168 4.29 3.34 1.92
CA ILE A 168 3.55 4.16 2.89
C ILE A 168 3.90 3.65 4.29
N SER A 169 4.54 4.49 5.11
CA SER A 169 4.99 4.16 6.46
C SER A 169 5.84 2.89 6.53
N ALA A 170 6.69 2.65 5.53
CA ALA A 170 7.52 1.43 5.48
C ALA A 170 8.77 1.57 6.37
N PRO A 171 8.98 0.71 7.37
CA PRO A 171 10.10 0.83 8.30
C PRO A 171 11.42 0.31 7.70
N PHE A 172 12.09 1.12 6.88
CA PHE A 172 13.29 0.69 6.15
C PHE A 172 14.58 0.68 6.97
N ASN A 173 14.58 1.17 8.22
CA ASN A 173 15.76 1.17 9.10
C ASN A 173 15.38 0.92 10.57
N ASP A 174 14.37 0.10 10.81
CA ASP A 174 13.99 -0.35 12.16
C ASP A 174 14.81 -1.58 12.57
N LEU A 175 14.87 -1.86 13.87
CA LEU A 175 15.49 -3.08 14.41
C LEU A 175 14.60 -4.30 14.14
N GLU A 176 13.30 -4.13 14.36
CA GLU A 176 12.28 -5.14 14.18
C GLU A 176 11.20 -4.58 13.26
N ILE A 177 10.79 -5.36 12.27
CA ILE A 177 9.79 -4.92 11.29
C ILE A 177 8.42 -5.22 11.86
N ALA A 178 7.60 -4.18 12.03
CA ALA A 178 6.20 -4.29 12.45
C ALA A 178 5.97 -4.83 13.88
N GLU A 179 6.93 -4.64 14.78
CA GLU A 179 6.66 -4.77 16.22
C GLU A 179 6.23 -3.43 16.81
N ASP A 180 5.16 -3.45 17.62
CA ASP A 180 4.76 -2.31 18.45
C ASP A 180 5.65 -2.29 19.70
N THR A 181 6.73 -1.51 19.68
CA THR A 181 7.63 -1.30 20.83
C THR A 181 7.16 -0.11 21.68
N GLU A 182 7.49 -0.11 22.98
CA GLU A 182 7.15 1.02 23.89
C GLU A 182 7.81 2.35 23.45
N GLU A 183 9.00 2.27 22.87
CA GLU A 183 9.71 3.39 22.27
C GLU A 183 9.82 3.20 20.76
N ILE A 184 9.53 4.24 19.99
CA ILE A 184 9.71 4.22 18.54
C ILE A 184 11.21 4.37 18.24
N PHE A 185 11.82 3.28 17.80
CA PHE A 185 13.22 3.27 17.42
C PHE A 185 13.46 4.14 16.18
N ALA A 186 14.52 4.95 16.20
CA ALA A 186 14.93 5.72 15.03
C ALA A 186 16.42 6.07 15.06
N TYR A 187 17.17 5.62 14.07
CA TYR A 187 18.41 6.32 13.71
C TYR A 187 18.07 7.59 12.94
N LYS A 188 18.49 8.74 13.48
CA LYS A 188 18.30 10.03 12.83
C LYS A 188 18.79 10.01 11.38
N LEU A 189 17.92 10.43 10.46
CA LEU A 189 18.25 10.65 9.07
C LEU A 189 18.91 12.03 8.91
N THR A 190 20.05 12.05 8.22
CA THR A 190 20.77 13.29 7.86
C THR A 190 20.85 13.41 6.35
N GLU A 191 21.38 14.52 5.85
CA GLU A 191 21.67 14.70 4.42
C GLU A 191 22.65 13.65 3.87
N LYS A 192 23.47 13.03 4.74
CA LYS A 192 24.42 11.97 4.39
C LYS A 192 23.85 10.55 4.57
N GLY A 193 22.56 10.43 4.85
CA GLY A 193 21.93 9.16 5.23
C GLY A 193 21.75 9.01 6.74
N PRO A 194 21.24 7.85 7.20
CA PRO A 194 21.00 7.62 8.61
C PRO A 194 22.30 7.47 9.40
N ILE A 195 22.34 7.99 10.63
CA ILE A 195 23.54 7.92 11.50
C ILE A 195 23.90 6.50 11.96
N GLY A 196 22.97 5.56 11.80
CA GLY A 196 23.15 4.14 12.05
C GLY A 196 22.33 3.32 11.06
N LYS A 197 22.77 2.08 10.83
CA LYS A 197 22.20 1.17 9.83
C LYS A 197 21.81 -0.14 10.50
N THR A 198 20.53 -0.44 10.56
CA THR A 198 20.02 -1.72 11.06
C THR A 198 20.22 -2.83 10.00
N PRO A 199 20.07 -4.12 10.36
CA PRO A 199 20.24 -5.21 9.41
C PRO A 199 19.38 -5.09 8.15
N ILE A 200 18.12 -4.65 8.28
CA ILE A 200 17.23 -4.47 7.13
C ILE A 200 17.71 -3.35 6.20
N TYR A 201 18.22 -2.25 6.74
CA TYR A 201 18.83 -1.20 5.93
C TYR A 201 20.06 -1.74 5.18
N GLN A 202 20.95 -2.45 5.89
CA GLN A 202 22.17 -3.00 5.30
C GLN A 202 21.86 -3.98 4.16
N TYR A 203 20.81 -4.78 4.32
CA TYR A 203 20.29 -5.63 3.26
C TYR A 203 19.89 -4.81 2.02
N PHE A 204 19.09 -3.74 2.20
CA PHE A 204 18.68 -2.89 1.09
C PHE A 204 19.85 -2.17 0.42
N ASP A 205 20.79 -1.63 1.19
CA ASP A 205 22.03 -1.00 0.72
C ASP A 205 22.81 -1.95 -0.21
N GLN A 206 22.98 -3.22 0.19
CA GLN A 206 23.68 -4.22 -0.61
C GLN A 206 22.92 -4.68 -1.86
N ALA A 207 21.58 -4.66 -1.81
CA ALA A 207 20.73 -5.20 -2.87
C ALA A 207 20.25 -4.15 -3.88
N MET A 208 20.33 -2.84 -3.57
CA MET A 208 19.70 -1.77 -4.34
C MET A 208 20.13 -1.69 -5.81
N GLY A 209 21.33 -2.18 -6.14
CA GLY A 209 21.80 -2.30 -7.53
C GLY A 209 20.91 -3.16 -8.44
N ARG A 210 20.01 -3.97 -7.87
CA ARG A 210 19.03 -4.80 -8.60
C ARG A 210 17.69 -4.10 -8.84
N LEU A 211 17.47 -2.91 -8.27
CA LEU A 211 16.22 -2.17 -8.43
C LEU A 211 15.96 -1.88 -9.92
N PRO A 212 14.72 -2.07 -10.43
CA PRO A 212 14.41 -1.72 -11.81
C PRO A 212 14.69 -0.24 -12.11
N LYS A 213 15.67 0.06 -12.98
CA LYS A 213 16.20 1.42 -13.19
C LYS A 213 15.16 2.48 -13.58
N GLU A 214 14.10 2.07 -14.29
CA GLU A 214 13.06 2.98 -14.77
C GLU A 214 11.95 3.23 -13.73
N ILE A 215 12.03 2.62 -12.54
CA ILE A 215 11.02 2.75 -11.50
C ILE A 215 10.98 4.18 -10.95
N ARG A 216 9.77 4.70 -10.73
CA ARG A 216 9.55 5.94 -10.01
C ARG A 216 9.07 5.61 -8.60
N VAL A 217 9.68 6.21 -7.59
CA VAL A 217 9.39 5.93 -6.19
C VAL A 217 8.73 7.13 -5.53
N LEU A 218 7.64 6.89 -4.82
CA LEU A 218 7.05 7.81 -3.85
C LEU A 218 7.14 7.15 -2.48
N ASP A 219 7.86 7.80 -1.59
CA ASP A 219 7.97 7.40 -0.20
C ASP A 219 7.07 8.28 0.64
N VAL A 220 6.25 7.68 1.49
CA VAL A 220 5.27 8.40 2.30
C VAL A 220 5.46 8.05 3.77
N ALA A 221 5.55 9.05 4.62
CA ALA A 221 5.59 8.88 6.06
C ALA A 221 4.42 9.63 6.73
N GLY A 222 4.04 9.17 7.92
CA GLY A 222 3.14 9.90 8.80
C GLY A 222 3.90 10.66 9.89
N ASP A 223 3.36 11.80 10.31
CA ASP A 223 3.87 12.60 11.43
C ASP A 223 2.68 13.12 12.24
N LEU A 224 2.48 12.59 13.45
CA LEU A 224 1.37 12.97 14.36
C LEU A 224 1.42 14.45 14.80
N LYS A 225 2.53 15.15 14.56
CA LYS A 225 2.80 16.52 15.03
C LYS A 225 2.75 16.67 16.56
N ASP A 226 3.08 15.61 17.28
CA ASP A 226 3.19 15.59 18.75
C ASP A 226 4.64 15.75 19.26
N GLY A 227 5.60 15.90 18.34
CA GLY A 227 7.02 16.08 18.63
C GLY A 227 7.86 14.81 18.47
N THR A 228 7.24 13.65 18.20
CA THR A 228 7.93 12.37 18.01
C THR A 228 8.54 12.18 16.61
N GLU A 229 8.15 13.01 15.63
CA GLU A 229 8.50 12.83 14.21
C GLU A 229 8.16 11.42 13.69
N SER A 230 6.99 10.89 14.10
CA SER A 230 6.54 9.54 13.80
C SER A 230 5.03 9.47 13.53
N ASP A 231 4.59 8.34 12.98
CA ASP A 231 3.17 8.02 12.82
C ASP A 231 2.56 7.29 14.04
N GLY A 232 3.31 7.18 15.13
CA GLY A 232 2.94 6.42 16.32
C GLY A 232 3.50 4.99 16.35
N SER A 233 4.01 4.47 15.24
CA SER A 233 4.69 3.17 15.17
C SER A 233 6.05 3.27 14.45
N VAL A 234 6.12 4.01 13.35
CA VAL A 234 7.31 4.15 12.50
C VAL A 234 7.75 5.61 12.49
N SER A 235 9.04 5.83 12.75
CA SER A 235 9.65 7.16 12.64
C SER A 235 9.78 7.59 11.18
N THR A 236 9.55 8.88 10.91
CA THR A 236 9.85 9.49 9.59
C THR A 236 11.31 9.30 9.18
N HIS A 237 12.23 9.21 10.15
CA HIS A 237 13.65 8.93 9.89
C HIS A 237 13.89 7.53 9.34
N SER A 238 13.12 6.55 9.81
CA SER A 238 13.18 5.17 9.31
C SER A 238 12.47 5.04 7.96
N ALA A 239 11.28 5.64 7.83
CA ALA A 239 10.52 5.63 6.59
C ALA A 239 11.31 6.20 5.40
N PHE A 240 12.07 7.29 5.61
CA PHE A 240 12.88 7.90 4.56
C PHE A 240 14.35 7.47 4.56
N ALA A 241 14.72 6.43 5.33
CA ALA A 241 16.12 6.07 5.50
C ALA A 241 16.84 5.76 4.18
N LEU A 242 16.11 5.20 3.19
CA LEU A 242 16.64 4.82 1.89
C LEU A 242 16.70 5.98 0.87
N ARG A 243 16.43 7.24 1.28
CA ARG A 243 16.43 8.43 0.40
C ARG A 243 17.59 8.44 -0.60
N LEU A 244 18.82 8.32 -0.11
CA LEU A 244 20.02 8.40 -0.96
C LEU A 244 20.11 7.22 -1.93
N LEU A 245 19.72 6.02 -1.49
CA LEU A 245 19.73 4.81 -2.32
C LEU A 245 18.68 4.91 -3.44
N PHE A 246 17.47 5.42 -3.15
CA PHE A 246 16.48 5.65 -4.19
C PHE A 246 16.88 6.77 -5.17
N LEU A 247 17.51 7.85 -4.68
CA LEU A 247 18.04 8.90 -5.56
C LEU A 247 19.13 8.40 -6.52
N GLU A 248 19.93 7.42 -6.08
CA GLU A 248 20.97 6.80 -6.90
C GLU A 248 20.43 5.79 -7.92
N HIS A 249 19.46 4.96 -7.52
CA HIS A 249 19.06 3.77 -8.29
C HIS A 249 17.72 3.89 -9.02
N ALA A 250 16.82 4.79 -8.62
CA ALA A 250 15.50 4.95 -9.23
C ALA A 250 15.49 6.10 -10.25
N LYS A 251 14.55 6.05 -11.20
CA LYS A 251 14.35 7.11 -12.21
C LYS A 251 13.95 8.44 -11.58
N SER A 252 13.16 8.39 -10.51
CA SER A 252 12.78 9.56 -9.73
C SER A 252 12.36 9.12 -8.33
N TYR A 253 12.69 9.93 -7.33
CA TYR A 253 12.29 9.74 -5.94
C TYR A 253 11.54 10.98 -5.45
N GLN A 254 10.43 10.78 -4.73
CA GLN A 254 9.68 11.83 -4.06
C GLN A 254 9.35 11.38 -2.64
N GLU A 255 9.34 12.32 -1.71
CA GLU A 255 8.86 12.11 -0.35
C GLU A 255 7.57 12.88 -0.11
N PHE A 256 6.73 12.35 0.77
CA PHE A 256 5.52 13.02 1.21
C PHE A 256 5.24 12.72 2.68
N ILE A 257 4.86 13.73 3.45
CA ILE A 257 4.50 13.56 4.86
C ILE A 257 3.02 13.88 5.03
N VAL A 258 2.26 12.92 5.54
CA VAL A 258 0.88 13.13 6.01
C VAL A 258 0.95 13.59 7.47
N LYS A 259 0.34 14.74 7.78
CA LYS A 259 0.54 15.42 9.06
C LYS A 259 -0.69 15.37 9.96
N GLY A 260 -0.47 15.29 11.27
CA GLY A 260 -1.50 15.31 12.30
C GLY A 260 -2.19 13.96 12.42
N LYS A 261 -3.44 13.95 12.88
CA LYS A 261 -4.20 12.71 13.11
C LYS A 261 -4.37 11.82 11.88
N SER A 262 -4.37 12.41 10.68
CA SER A 262 -4.43 11.65 9.42
C SER A 262 -3.13 10.92 9.11
N GLY A 263 -2.03 11.28 9.77
CA GLY A 263 -0.72 10.64 9.64
C GLY A 263 -0.47 9.54 10.67
N GLU A 264 -1.46 9.11 11.46
CA GLU A 264 -1.30 7.94 12.34
C GLU A 264 -1.14 6.65 11.51
N HIS A 265 -0.33 5.70 11.98
CA HIS A 265 0.09 4.51 11.26
C HIS A 265 -1.07 3.75 10.59
N SER A 266 -2.17 3.50 11.31
CA SER A 266 -3.35 2.83 10.77
C SER A 266 -4.32 3.75 10.02
N ALA A 267 -4.32 5.05 10.32
CA ALA A 267 -5.19 6.05 9.72
C ALA A 267 -4.66 6.58 8.39
N ILE A 268 -3.36 6.47 8.11
CA ILE A 268 -2.71 7.08 6.94
C ILE A 268 -3.33 6.60 5.63
N THR A 269 -3.71 5.33 5.52
CA THR A 269 -4.39 4.78 4.33
C THR A 269 -5.80 5.35 4.11
N LYS A 270 -6.36 6.02 5.11
CA LYS A 270 -7.67 6.71 5.06
C LYS A 270 -7.51 8.22 4.86
N SER A 271 -6.28 8.73 4.80
CA SER A 271 -6.00 10.16 4.62
C SER A 271 -6.37 10.65 3.22
N ALA A 272 -7.08 11.77 3.17
CA ALA A 272 -7.37 12.49 1.92
C ALA A 272 -6.11 13.10 1.30
N GLU A 273 -5.12 13.46 2.13
CA GLU A 273 -3.83 13.98 1.65
C GLU A 273 -3.04 12.90 0.92
N LEU A 274 -2.97 11.70 1.50
CA LEU A 274 -2.38 10.52 0.85
C LEU A 274 -3.10 10.22 -0.47
N GLU A 275 -4.43 10.17 -0.44
CA GLU A 275 -5.22 9.86 -1.63
C GLU A 275 -4.95 10.84 -2.77
N LYS A 276 -4.97 12.16 -2.48
CA LYS A 276 -4.63 13.18 -3.46
C LYS A 276 -3.22 13.00 -4.03
N LYS A 277 -2.23 12.69 -3.16
CA LYS A 277 -0.84 12.47 -3.58
C LYS A 277 -0.69 11.21 -4.44
N LEU A 278 -1.39 10.12 -4.11
CA LEU A 278 -1.44 8.90 -4.92
C LEU A 278 -2.04 9.16 -6.30
N ILE A 279 -3.16 9.90 -6.35
CA ILE A 279 -3.80 10.28 -7.61
C ILE A 279 -2.83 11.07 -8.48
N GLU A 280 -2.14 12.05 -7.89
CA GLU A 280 -1.12 12.83 -8.59
C GLU A 280 0.03 11.98 -9.13
N PHE A 281 0.55 11.07 -8.31
CA PHE A 281 1.73 10.28 -8.67
C PHE A 281 1.46 9.19 -9.70
N ILE A 282 0.30 8.53 -9.60
CA ILE A 282 -0.04 7.34 -10.40
C ILE A 282 -0.92 7.69 -11.61
N TRP A 283 -1.98 8.46 -11.43
CA TRP A 283 -3.07 8.59 -12.40
C TRP A 283 -3.31 10.00 -12.93
N LYS A 284 -2.54 11.01 -12.54
CA LYS A 284 -2.71 12.36 -13.09
C LYS A 284 -2.09 12.42 -14.49
N LYS A 285 -2.83 13.00 -15.44
CA LYS A 285 -2.33 13.21 -16.80
C LYS A 285 -1.17 14.21 -16.76
N ALA A 286 -0.06 13.88 -17.41
CA ALA A 286 0.98 14.88 -17.68
C ALA A 286 0.36 15.97 -18.56
N VAL A 287 0.53 17.23 -18.16
CA VAL A 287 0.08 18.41 -18.92
C VAL A 287 0.98 18.58 -20.13
#